data_AF-A0A968UA29-F1
#
_entry.id   AF-A0A968UA29-F1
#
_cell.length_a   1.000
_cell.length_b   1.000
_cell.length_c   1.000
_cell.angle_alpha   90.00
_cell.angle_beta   90.00
_cell.angle_gamma   90.00
#
_symmetry.space_group_name_H-M   'P 1'
#
loop_
_entity.id
_entity.type
_entity.pdbx_description
1 polymer ?
#
loop_
_entity_poly.entity_id
_entity_poly.type
_entity_poly.pdbx_seq_one_letter_code
_entity_poly.pdbx_strand_id
1 'polypeptide(L)'
;MGIRRILVDESLLLDMLMGHRLPTTHSDLLWDLFTQGHLEGFVTDLALAQAGRYAMSLKDQALAESLVTHLCHHFVCCLVEPSTFQAAEQSDLSLSFAIQVAIAEALDLDGIVTHQPLNYAQDSEFSDILIYTPEQLLAEYPQGQLEASRRKLEIQYNPALPGLCQAQVAYLEQVEVCCGRSYPIATVTLQTPHGLTYQETASGVGPIDATFRALNLAVNQFEPVSDVAMVYYRSLATTADSEVSAMVLLQRNHSLYAGRGFHPDLMMASASAYIDALSYLLYCDSL
;
A
#
# COMPACT_ATOMS: atom_id res chain seq x y z
N MET A 1 5.92 24.88 6.77
CA MET A 1 5.24 24.92 5.47
C MET A 1 3.76 25.13 5.73
N GLY A 2 3.05 25.84 4.84
CA GLY A 2 1.59 25.93 4.94
C GLY A 2 0.93 24.56 4.75
N ILE A 3 -0.30 24.39 5.21
CA ILE A 3 -1.09 23.18 4.94
C ILE A 3 -1.40 23.17 3.44
N ARG A 4 -1.04 22.09 2.76
CA ARG A 4 -1.32 21.92 1.32
C ARG A 4 -2.81 21.65 1.12
N ARG A 5 -3.39 22.31 0.12
CA ARG A 5 -4.77 22.18 -0.32
C ARG A 5 -4.80 21.28 -1.54
N ILE A 6 -5.22 20.03 -1.36
CA ILE A 6 -5.07 18.98 -2.38
C ILE A 6 -6.45 18.46 -2.80
N LEU A 7 -6.69 18.41 -4.11
CA LEU A 7 -7.83 17.72 -4.68
C LEU A 7 -7.54 16.24 -4.84
N VAL A 8 -8.42 15.39 -4.32
CA VAL A 8 -8.31 13.94 -4.40
C VAL A 8 -9.14 13.43 -5.58
N ASP A 9 -8.47 12.76 -6.51
CA ASP A 9 -9.11 12.12 -7.65
C ASP A 9 -10.14 11.05 -7.21
N GLU A 10 -11.20 10.88 -8.00
CA GLU A 10 -12.28 9.93 -7.72
C GLU A 10 -11.77 8.50 -7.46
N SER A 11 -10.85 8.01 -8.31
CA SER A 11 -10.37 6.64 -8.22
C SER A 11 -9.60 6.40 -6.93
N LEU A 12 -8.82 7.40 -6.50
CA LEU A 12 -8.08 7.39 -5.25
C LEU A 12 -9.00 7.57 -4.04
N LEU A 13 -10.04 8.39 -4.14
CA LEU A 13 -11.07 8.52 -3.10
C LEU A 13 -11.77 7.18 -2.85
N LEU A 14 -12.17 6.48 -3.91
CA LEU A 14 -12.76 5.14 -3.81
C LEU A 14 -11.76 4.14 -3.22
N ASP A 15 -10.50 4.20 -3.63
CA ASP A 15 -9.43 3.36 -3.09
C ASP A 15 -9.22 3.58 -1.59
N MET A 16 -9.19 4.84 -1.11
CA MET A 16 -9.16 5.16 0.32
C MET A 16 -10.34 4.53 1.06
N LEU A 17 -11.55 4.60 0.50
CA LEU A 17 -12.74 4.01 1.09
C LEU A 17 -12.72 2.47 1.12
N MET A 18 -12.07 1.85 0.14
CA MET A 18 -11.87 0.40 0.09
C MET A 18 -10.77 -0.05 1.07
N GLY A 19 -9.71 0.75 1.24
CA GLY A 19 -8.57 0.52 2.15
C GLY A 19 -8.95 0.47 3.63
N HIS A 20 -10.07 1.06 4.02
CA HIS A 20 -10.58 1.03 5.40
C HIS A 20 -11.04 -0.34 5.92
N ARG A 21 -10.85 -1.44 5.17
CA ARG A 21 -11.04 -2.80 5.68
C ARG A 21 -9.78 -3.39 6.34
N LEU A 22 -8.56 -2.96 5.98
CA LEU A 22 -7.29 -3.33 6.64
C LEU A 22 -6.20 -2.30 6.28
N PRO A 23 -5.43 -1.74 7.24
CA PRO A 23 -4.51 -0.64 6.95
C PRO A 23 -3.20 -1.19 6.40
N THR A 24 -2.76 -0.78 5.19
CA THR A 24 -1.33 -0.73 4.77
C THR A 24 -1.06 -0.20 3.34
N THR A 25 -2.01 0.48 2.70
CA THR A 25 -1.78 1.10 1.37
C THR A 25 -1.30 2.56 1.49
N HIS A 26 -0.70 3.13 0.44
CA HIS A 26 -0.39 4.58 0.39
C HIS A 26 -1.64 5.44 0.63
N SER A 27 -2.82 4.93 0.27
CA SER A 27 -4.12 5.57 0.43
C SER A 27 -4.53 5.72 1.90
N ASP A 28 -4.22 4.74 2.76
CA ASP A 28 -4.45 4.83 4.21
C ASP A 28 -3.58 5.93 4.85
N LEU A 29 -2.34 6.05 4.41
CA LEU A 29 -1.39 7.05 4.91
C LEU A 29 -1.80 8.47 4.50
N LEU A 30 -2.27 8.64 3.27
CA LEU A 30 -2.85 9.91 2.81
C LEU A 30 -4.12 10.25 3.58
N TRP A 31 -5.00 9.27 3.80
CA TRP A 31 -6.19 9.46 4.63
C TRP A 31 -5.86 9.96 6.02
N ASP A 32 -4.84 9.38 6.67
CA ASP A 32 -4.36 9.85 7.98
C ASP A 32 -3.90 11.32 7.93
N LEU A 33 -3.18 11.73 6.88
CA LEU A 33 -2.75 13.13 6.73
C LEU A 33 -3.94 14.09 6.57
N PHE A 34 -4.98 13.72 5.82
CA PHE A 34 -6.20 14.51 5.69
C PHE A 34 -6.97 14.58 7.01
N THR A 35 -7.17 13.45 7.68
CA THR A 35 -7.95 13.40 8.92
C THR A 35 -7.25 14.08 10.11
N GLN A 36 -5.92 14.12 10.11
CA GLN A 36 -5.12 14.81 11.12
C GLN A 36 -4.90 16.30 10.80
N GLY A 37 -5.39 16.79 9.66
CA GLY A 37 -5.27 18.19 9.25
C GLY A 37 -3.86 18.60 8.80
N HIS A 38 -3.04 17.64 8.38
CA HIS A 38 -1.74 17.90 7.74
C HIS A 38 -1.88 18.22 6.25
N LEU A 39 -2.98 17.74 5.66
CA LEU A 39 -3.48 18.10 4.35
C LEU A 39 -4.91 18.63 4.48
N GLU A 40 -5.25 19.61 3.65
CA GLU A 40 -6.65 20.00 3.45
C GLU A 40 -7.15 19.32 2.18
N GLY A 41 -8.14 18.44 2.32
CA GLY A 41 -8.65 17.59 1.23
C GLY A 41 -9.86 18.20 0.54
N PHE A 42 -9.83 18.19 -0.79
CA PHE A 42 -10.93 18.63 -1.65
C PHE A 42 -11.38 17.46 -2.53
N VAL A 43 -12.68 17.30 -2.71
CA VAL A 43 -13.27 16.28 -3.60
C VAL A 43 -14.38 16.91 -4.43
N THR A 44 -14.59 16.44 -5.65
CA THR A 44 -15.72 16.90 -6.46
C THR A 44 -17.02 16.30 -5.94
N ASP A 45 -18.14 17.00 -6.17
CA ASP A 45 -19.48 16.49 -5.89
C ASP A 45 -19.81 15.19 -6.65
N LEU A 46 -19.26 15.03 -7.86
CA LEU A 46 -19.28 13.79 -8.64
C LEU A 46 -18.59 12.64 -7.90
N ALA A 47 -17.35 12.86 -7.44
CA ALA A 47 -16.57 11.86 -6.70
C ALA A 47 -17.28 11.48 -5.39
N LEU A 48 -17.83 12.46 -4.68
CA LEU A 48 -18.60 12.22 -3.47
C LEU A 48 -19.89 11.43 -3.76
N ALA A 49 -20.56 11.71 -4.88
CA ALA A 49 -21.74 10.94 -5.30
C ALA A 49 -21.39 9.49 -5.65
N GLN A 50 -20.20 9.23 -6.23
CA GLN A 50 -19.71 7.87 -6.50
C GLN A 50 -19.37 7.13 -5.20
N ALA A 51 -18.68 7.78 -4.28
CA ALA A 51 -18.43 7.26 -2.94
C ALA A 51 -19.73 6.92 -2.21
N GLY A 52 -20.75 7.78 -2.29
CA GLY A 52 -22.08 7.53 -1.74
C GLY A 52 -22.77 6.31 -2.36
N ARG A 53 -22.70 6.13 -3.69
CA ARG A 53 -23.22 4.92 -4.36
C ARG A 53 -22.47 3.67 -3.92
N TYR A 54 -21.16 3.75 -3.77
CA TYR A 54 -20.36 2.64 -3.24
C TYR A 54 -20.80 2.29 -1.82
N ALA A 55 -20.93 3.28 -0.92
CA ALA A 55 -21.40 3.06 0.45
C ALA A 55 -22.78 2.38 0.49
N MET A 56 -23.72 2.80 -0.36
CA MET A 56 -25.04 2.17 -0.48
C MET A 56 -25.00 0.70 -0.96
N SER A 57 -23.94 0.30 -1.66
CA SER A 57 -23.76 -1.08 -2.12
C SER A 57 -23.21 -2.02 -1.03
N LEU A 58 -22.74 -1.47 0.09
CA LEU A 58 -22.17 -2.24 1.18
C LEU A 58 -23.27 -2.97 1.96
N LYS A 59 -23.00 -4.23 2.32
CA LYS A 59 -23.89 -5.04 3.16
C LYS A 59 -23.97 -4.53 4.61
N ASP A 60 -22.91 -3.89 5.08
CA ASP A 60 -22.81 -3.32 6.42
C ASP A 60 -23.23 -1.85 6.40
N GLN A 61 -24.45 -1.58 6.87
CA GLN A 61 -25.03 -0.24 6.85
C GLN A 61 -24.37 0.71 7.85
N ALA A 62 -23.88 0.20 9.00
CA ALA A 62 -23.20 1.03 9.99
C ALA A 62 -21.85 1.51 9.46
N LEU A 63 -21.13 0.64 8.76
CA LEU A 63 -19.89 0.99 8.08
C LEU A 63 -20.14 1.99 6.94
N ALA A 64 -21.18 1.78 6.12
CA ALA A 64 -21.56 2.71 5.06
C ALA A 64 -21.85 4.12 5.58
N GLU A 65 -22.63 4.23 6.66
CA GLU A 65 -22.96 5.52 7.29
C GLU A 65 -21.72 6.20 7.90
N SER A 66 -20.85 5.41 8.54
CA SER A 66 -19.58 5.90 9.10
C SER A 66 -18.64 6.45 8.02
N LEU A 67 -18.51 5.76 6.88
CA LEU A 67 -17.68 6.19 5.76
C LEU A 67 -18.16 7.52 5.17
N VAL A 68 -19.46 7.65 4.88
CA VAL A 68 -20.03 8.89 4.34
C VAL A 68 -19.86 10.04 5.33
N THR A 69 -20.09 9.79 6.62
CA THR A 69 -19.92 10.80 7.66
C THR A 69 -18.47 11.29 7.75
N HIS A 70 -17.50 10.36 7.70
CA HIS A 70 -16.09 10.72 7.73
C HIS A 70 -15.67 11.52 6.50
N LEU A 71 -16.11 11.12 5.30
CA LEU A 71 -15.82 11.87 4.07
C LEU A 71 -16.31 13.30 4.16
N CYS A 72 -17.59 13.50 4.51
CA CYS A 72 -18.18 14.83 4.62
C CYS A 72 -17.55 15.68 5.75
N HIS A 73 -16.92 15.04 6.74
CA HIS A 73 -16.27 15.74 7.83
C HIS A 73 -14.84 16.19 7.47
N HIS A 74 -14.10 15.40 6.69
CA HIS A 74 -12.68 15.62 6.43
C HIS A 74 -12.37 16.21 5.05
N PHE A 75 -13.30 16.14 4.11
CA PHE A 75 -13.12 16.68 2.76
C PHE A 75 -14.10 17.81 2.47
N VAL A 76 -13.58 18.85 1.80
CA VAL A 76 -14.39 19.93 1.25
C VAL A 76 -14.96 19.48 -0.09
N CYS A 77 -16.29 19.44 -0.18
CA CYS A 77 -16.98 19.12 -1.42
C CYS A 77 -16.99 20.34 -2.36
N CYS A 78 -16.48 20.15 -3.57
CA CYS A 78 -16.40 21.14 -4.63
C CYS A 78 -17.52 20.87 -5.64
N LEU A 79 -18.47 21.80 -5.75
CA LEU A 79 -19.54 21.71 -6.74
C LEU A 79 -18.98 21.96 -8.14
N VAL A 80 -19.34 21.12 -9.09
CA VAL A 80 -19.00 21.34 -10.50
C VAL A 80 -20.01 22.34 -11.08
N GLU A 81 -19.61 23.59 -11.20
CA GLU A 81 -20.45 24.66 -11.74
C GLU A 81 -20.41 24.71 -13.28
N PRO A 82 -21.39 25.36 -13.95
CA PRO A 82 -21.36 25.52 -15.41
C PRO A 82 -20.09 26.22 -15.93
N SER A 83 -19.52 27.14 -15.14
CA SER A 83 -18.24 27.79 -15.41
C SER A 83 -17.07 26.79 -15.43
N THR A 84 -17.07 25.80 -14.53
CA THR A 84 -16.10 24.70 -14.49
C THR A 84 -16.17 23.86 -15.76
N PHE A 85 -17.39 23.51 -16.23
CA PHE A 85 -17.56 22.79 -17.49
C PHE A 85 -17.04 23.59 -18.69
N GLN A 86 -17.34 24.88 -18.74
CA GLN A 86 -16.88 25.74 -19.83
C GLN A 86 -15.35 25.88 -19.88
N ALA A 87 -14.69 25.90 -18.72
CA ALA A 87 -13.23 25.84 -18.63
C ALA A 87 -12.70 24.47 -19.06
N ALA A 88 -13.33 23.39 -18.60
CA ALA A 88 -12.95 22.02 -18.94
C ALA A 88 -13.09 21.69 -20.44
N GLU A 89 -14.07 22.28 -21.15
CA GLU A 89 -14.23 22.11 -22.61
C GLU A 89 -13.09 22.72 -23.43
N GLN A 90 -12.29 23.60 -22.85
CA GLN A 90 -11.15 24.23 -23.54
C GLN A 90 -9.87 23.42 -23.39
N SER A 91 -9.88 22.37 -22.57
CA SER A 91 -8.77 21.48 -22.30
C SER A 91 -8.73 20.33 -23.31
N ASP A 92 -7.52 19.86 -23.62
CA ASP A 92 -7.31 18.65 -24.40
C ASP A 92 -7.48 17.35 -23.56
N LEU A 93 -7.68 17.48 -22.25
CA LEU A 93 -7.91 16.36 -21.34
C LEU A 93 -9.31 15.74 -21.52
N SER A 94 -9.49 14.51 -21.05
CA SER A 94 -10.84 13.97 -20.91
C SER A 94 -11.64 14.81 -19.91
N LEU A 95 -12.95 14.92 -20.15
CA LEU A 95 -13.83 15.81 -19.38
C LEU A 95 -13.70 15.64 -17.86
N SER A 96 -13.53 14.41 -17.36
CA SER A 96 -13.39 14.14 -15.93
C SER A 96 -12.11 14.73 -15.32
N PHE A 97 -10.99 14.70 -16.05
CA PHE A 97 -9.71 15.26 -15.60
C PHE A 97 -9.68 16.77 -15.80
N ALA A 98 -10.22 17.26 -16.93
CA ALA A 98 -10.36 18.68 -17.22
C ALA A 98 -11.18 19.41 -16.15
N ILE A 99 -12.27 18.80 -15.66
CA ILE A 99 -13.08 19.34 -14.55
C ILE A 99 -12.26 19.45 -13.26
N GLN A 100 -11.43 18.44 -12.95
CA GLN A 100 -10.60 18.45 -11.74
C GLN A 100 -9.55 19.56 -11.80
N VAL A 101 -8.90 19.76 -12.96
CA VAL A 101 -7.95 20.86 -13.20
C VAL A 101 -8.66 22.21 -13.05
N ALA A 102 -9.80 22.40 -13.73
CA ALA A 102 -10.57 23.65 -13.66
C ALA A 102 -11.01 24.00 -12.23
N ILE A 103 -11.39 23.01 -11.41
CA ILE A 103 -11.72 23.22 -9.99
C ILE A 103 -10.48 23.60 -9.20
N ALA A 104 -9.38 22.87 -9.39
CA ALA A 104 -8.14 23.12 -8.66
C ALA A 104 -7.61 24.54 -8.95
N GLU A 105 -7.75 25.03 -10.18
CA GLU A 105 -7.36 26.37 -10.59
C GLU A 105 -8.29 27.42 -9.99
N ALA A 106 -9.61 27.21 -10.12
CA ALA A 106 -10.61 28.15 -9.61
C ALA A 106 -10.54 28.34 -8.08
N LEU A 107 -10.10 27.30 -7.35
CA LEU A 107 -9.98 27.32 -5.90
C LEU A 107 -8.56 27.59 -5.38
N ASP A 108 -7.60 27.83 -6.28
CA ASP A 108 -6.18 28.04 -5.97
C ASP A 108 -5.64 26.91 -5.07
N LEU A 109 -5.80 25.67 -5.55
CA LEU A 109 -5.31 24.47 -4.88
C LEU A 109 -3.84 24.22 -5.21
N ASP A 110 -3.11 23.63 -4.25
CA ASP A 110 -1.69 23.31 -4.41
C ASP A 110 -1.45 22.16 -5.39
N GLY A 111 -2.44 21.30 -5.62
CA GLY A 111 -2.29 20.16 -6.51
C GLY A 111 -3.46 19.18 -6.52
N ILE A 112 -3.35 18.21 -7.41
CA ILE A 112 -4.26 17.06 -7.54
C ILE A 112 -3.46 15.79 -7.23
N VAL A 113 -4.01 14.89 -6.41
CA VAL A 113 -3.43 13.58 -6.15
C VAL A 113 -4.25 12.47 -6.84
N THR A 114 -3.56 11.64 -7.63
CA THR A 114 -4.20 10.62 -8.48
C THR A 114 -3.31 9.40 -8.70
N HIS A 115 -3.92 8.23 -8.94
CA HIS A 115 -3.24 7.03 -9.44
C HIS A 115 -2.92 7.11 -10.94
N GLN A 116 -3.46 8.09 -11.66
CA GLN A 116 -3.37 8.20 -13.12
C GLN A 116 -2.73 9.53 -13.58
N PRO A 117 -1.51 9.87 -13.12
CA PRO A 117 -0.88 11.17 -13.40
C PRO A 117 -0.66 11.41 -14.90
N LEU A 118 -0.46 10.35 -15.69
CA LEU A 118 -0.26 10.45 -17.14
C LEU A 118 -1.48 10.97 -17.88
N ASN A 119 -2.68 10.82 -17.31
CA ASN A 119 -3.90 11.34 -17.91
C ASN A 119 -3.99 12.86 -17.85
N TYR A 120 -3.14 13.53 -17.08
CA TYR A 120 -3.02 14.98 -16.97
C TYR A 120 -1.88 15.55 -17.82
N ALA A 121 -1.01 14.70 -18.38
CA ALA A 121 0.22 15.13 -19.05
C ALA A 121 -0.01 15.87 -20.38
N GLN A 122 -1.20 15.74 -20.98
CA GLN A 122 -1.52 16.33 -22.28
C GLN A 122 -1.69 17.86 -22.21
N ASP A 123 -1.97 18.41 -21.03
CA ASP A 123 -2.19 19.85 -20.82
C ASP A 123 -1.04 20.54 -20.07
N SER A 124 0.12 19.87 -19.98
CA SER A 124 1.27 20.24 -19.14
C SER A 124 1.95 21.58 -19.50
N GLU A 125 1.49 22.28 -20.53
CA GLU A 125 1.98 23.63 -20.87
C GLU A 125 1.14 24.77 -20.27
N PHE A 126 -0.06 24.51 -19.71
CA PHE A 126 -1.00 25.59 -19.35
C PHE A 126 -1.41 25.67 -17.87
N SER A 127 -1.19 24.63 -17.06
CA SER A 127 -1.63 24.61 -15.66
C SER A 127 -0.45 24.62 -14.67
N ASP A 128 -0.42 25.61 -13.78
CA ASP A 128 0.53 25.69 -12.65
C ASP A 128 0.20 24.65 -11.54
N ILE A 129 -0.88 23.86 -11.72
CA ILE A 129 -1.30 22.82 -10.75
C ILE A 129 -0.33 21.65 -10.76
N LEU A 130 0.14 21.28 -9.58
CA LEU A 130 0.97 20.08 -9.40
C LEU A 130 0.12 18.82 -9.42
N ILE A 131 0.56 17.82 -10.21
CA ILE A 131 -0.06 16.50 -10.25
C ILE A 131 0.83 15.53 -9.48
N TYR A 132 0.26 14.93 -8.42
CA TYR A 132 0.94 14.03 -7.51
C TYR A 132 0.47 12.59 -7.70
N THR A 133 1.41 11.64 -7.68
CA THR A 133 1.08 10.29 -7.21
C THR A 133 1.00 10.27 -5.68
N PRO A 134 0.29 9.30 -5.07
CA PRO A 134 0.27 9.16 -3.62
C PRO A 134 1.67 9.12 -2.99
N GLU A 135 2.61 8.43 -3.60
CA GLU A 135 3.99 8.30 -3.14
C GLU A 135 4.73 9.65 -3.18
N GLN A 136 4.53 10.43 -4.25
CA GLN A 136 5.14 11.75 -4.39
C GLN A 136 4.63 12.73 -3.34
N LEU A 137 3.31 12.75 -3.10
CA LEU A 137 2.71 13.61 -2.08
C LEU A 137 3.16 13.18 -0.67
N LEU A 138 3.18 11.88 -0.38
CA LEU A 138 3.65 11.35 0.90
C LEU A 138 5.12 11.66 1.16
N ALA A 139 5.97 11.72 0.13
CA ALA A 139 7.38 12.05 0.27
C ALA A 139 7.63 13.49 0.74
N GLU A 140 6.67 14.41 0.56
CA GLU A 140 6.76 15.80 1.07
C GLU A 140 6.59 15.88 2.60
N TYR A 141 6.07 14.83 3.26
CA TYR A 141 5.78 14.81 4.69
C TYR A 141 6.80 13.95 5.45
N PRO A 142 7.57 14.53 6.40
CA PRO A 142 8.60 13.79 7.12
C PRO A 142 8.02 12.64 7.95
N GLN A 143 8.67 11.48 7.85
CA GLN A 143 8.25 10.13 8.29
C GLN A 143 7.89 9.93 9.79
N GLY A 144 7.85 10.97 10.61
CA GLY A 144 7.57 10.87 12.06
C GLY A 144 6.10 10.60 12.44
N GLN A 145 5.14 10.83 11.53
CA GLN A 145 3.70 10.58 11.80
C GLN A 145 3.19 9.26 11.22
N LEU A 146 3.92 8.68 10.26
CA LEU A 146 3.75 7.31 9.77
C LEU A 146 3.88 6.28 10.91
N GLU A 147 4.66 6.60 11.94
CA GLU A 147 4.94 5.72 13.07
C GLU A 147 3.72 5.42 13.94
N ALA A 148 2.68 6.27 13.96
CA ALA A 148 1.50 6.06 14.81
C ALA A 148 0.57 4.96 14.27
N SER A 149 0.31 4.96 12.96
CA SER A 149 -0.46 3.91 12.28
C SER A 149 0.34 2.62 12.08
N ARG A 150 1.67 2.75 11.89
CA ARG A 150 2.62 1.62 12.00
C ARG A 150 2.62 1.02 13.39
N ARG A 151 2.60 1.82 14.47
CA ARG A 151 2.47 1.34 15.86
C ARG A 151 1.18 0.56 16.06
N LYS A 152 0.06 1.01 15.49
CA LYS A 152 -1.22 0.29 15.60
C LYS A 152 -1.15 -1.12 15.01
N LEU A 153 -0.54 -1.29 13.83
CA LEU A 153 -0.27 -2.61 13.24
C LEU A 153 0.79 -3.39 14.01
N GLU A 154 1.83 -2.71 14.50
CA GLU A 154 2.88 -3.34 15.29
C GLU A 154 2.37 -3.87 16.64
N ILE A 155 1.35 -3.22 17.20
CA ILE A 155 0.62 -3.57 18.43
C ILE A 155 -0.44 -4.65 18.16
N GLN A 156 -1.08 -4.65 16.98
CA GLN A 156 -2.11 -5.64 16.62
C GLN A 156 -1.51 -7.04 16.36
N TYR A 157 -0.22 -7.15 16.05
CA TYR A 157 0.54 -8.40 16.16
C TYR A 157 1.39 -8.43 17.43
N ASN A 158 0.77 -8.84 18.54
CA ASN A 158 1.45 -9.12 19.79
C ASN A 158 2.08 -10.53 19.73
N PRO A 159 3.42 -10.69 19.81
CA PRO A 159 4.05 -12.02 19.85
C PRO A 159 3.66 -12.82 21.11
N ALA A 160 3.08 -12.17 22.12
CA ALA A 160 2.56 -12.80 23.33
C ALA A 160 1.06 -13.20 23.25
N LEU A 161 0.38 -12.98 22.11
CA LEU A 161 -0.94 -13.58 21.85
C LEU A 161 -0.75 -14.89 21.05
N PRO A 162 -0.86 -16.06 21.69
CA PRO A 162 -0.82 -17.32 20.96
C PRO A 162 -2.14 -17.47 20.19
N GLY A 163 -2.12 -17.50 18.85
CA GLY A 163 -3.30 -18.03 18.16
C GLY A 163 -3.64 -17.71 16.71
N LEU A 164 -2.76 -17.19 15.84
CA LEU A 164 -3.18 -16.98 14.44
C LEU A 164 -2.61 -17.94 13.39
N CYS A 165 -1.55 -18.71 13.68
CA CYS A 165 -1.25 -19.94 12.94
C CYS A 165 -0.22 -20.80 13.67
N GLN A 166 -0.58 -22.04 14.03
CA GLN A 166 0.41 -23.07 14.35
C GLN A 166 0.86 -23.85 13.11
N ALA A 167 0.18 -23.66 11.97
CA ALA A 167 0.51 -24.29 10.70
C ALA A 167 1.39 -23.33 9.88
N GLN A 168 2.70 -23.61 9.84
CA GLN A 168 3.60 -22.97 8.89
C GLN A 168 3.44 -23.65 7.52
N VAL A 169 3.41 -22.86 6.45
CA VAL A 169 3.41 -23.38 5.07
C VAL A 169 4.65 -24.24 4.80
N ALA A 170 5.79 -23.83 5.36
CA ALA A 170 7.05 -24.55 5.32
C ALA A 170 8.00 -24.02 6.40
N TYR A 171 9.00 -24.82 6.74
CA TYR A 171 10.13 -24.48 7.59
C TYR A 171 11.32 -24.09 6.74
N LEU A 172 11.98 -22.99 7.08
CA LEU A 172 13.20 -22.54 6.42
C LEU A 172 14.40 -23.34 6.93
N GLU A 173 15.03 -24.14 6.05
CA GLU A 173 16.24 -24.89 6.41
C GLU A 173 17.51 -24.10 6.09
N GLN A 174 17.54 -23.43 4.93
CA GLN A 174 18.76 -22.79 4.44
C GLN A 174 18.45 -21.59 3.56
N VAL A 175 19.27 -20.54 3.71
CA VAL A 175 19.35 -19.40 2.80
C VAL A 175 20.81 -19.14 2.49
N GLU A 176 21.18 -19.25 1.23
CA GLU A 176 22.50 -18.85 0.73
C GLU A 176 22.35 -17.71 -0.25
N VAL A 177 23.10 -16.64 -0.04
CA VAL A 177 23.07 -15.49 -0.95
C VAL A 177 24.47 -15.16 -1.42
N CYS A 178 24.67 -15.24 -2.73
CA CYS A 178 25.88 -14.80 -3.41
C CYS A 178 25.66 -13.39 -3.96
N CYS A 179 26.30 -12.39 -3.35
CA CYS A 179 26.22 -10.98 -3.75
C CYS A 179 27.61 -10.40 -4.08
N GLY A 180 27.67 -9.21 -4.71
CA GLY A 180 28.94 -8.57 -5.14
C GLY A 180 29.35 -8.82 -6.60
N ARG A 181 28.47 -9.40 -7.41
CA ARG A 181 28.57 -9.50 -8.88
C ARG A 181 27.45 -8.67 -9.54
N SER A 182 27.30 -8.74 -10.87
CA SER A 182 26.31 -7.97 -11.64
C SER A 182 24.87 -8.11 -11.12
N TYR A 183 24.48 -9.31 -10.65
CA TYR A 183 23.17 -9.59 -10.04
C TYR A 183 23.34 -10.58 -8.86
N PRO A 184 22.78 -10.31 -7.67
CA PRO A 184 22.74 -11.27 -6.57
C PRO A 184 21.94 -12.52 -6.93
N ILE A 185 22.40 -13.66 -6.42
CA ILE A 185 21.74 -14.97 -6.57
C ILE A 185 21.48 -15.51 -5.18
N ALA A 186 20.25 -15.96 -4.92
CA ALA A 186 19.88 -16.62 -3.68
C ALA A 186 19.40 -18.04 -3.95
N THR A 187 19.83 -18.96 -3.09
CA THR A 187 19.36 -20.34 -3.02
C THR A 187 18.67 -20.54 -1.68
N VAL A 188 17.45 -21.06 -1.70
CA VAL A 188 16.68 -21.32 -0.48
C VAL A 188 16.22 -22.76 -0.45
N THR A 189 16.21 -23.34 0.75
CA THR A 189 15.72 -24.70 1.00
C THR A 189 14.60 -24.63 2.03
N LEU A 190 13.44 -25.16 1.66
CA LEU A 190 12.24 -25.23 2.48
C LEU A 190 11.87 -26.67 2.75
N GLN A 191 11.40 -26.96 3.97
CA GLN A 191 10.82 -28.25 4.32
C GLN A 191 9.35 -28.05 4.69
N THR A 192 8.44 -28.70 3.97
CA THR A 192 7.01 -28.71 4.31
C THR A 192 6.73 -29.42 5.64
N PRO A 193 5.57 -29.18 6.28
CA PRO A 193 5.12 -29.93 7.45
C PRO A 193 5.05 -31.46 7.27
N HIS A 194 4.97 -31.92 6.01
CA HIS A 194 4.94 -33.34 5.66
C HIS A 194 6.34 -33.96 5.45
N GLY A 195 7.41 -33.19 5.70
CA GLY A 195 8.79 -33.64 5.58
C GLY A 195 9.37 -33.63 4.16
N LEU A 196 8.63 -33.11 3.18
CA LEU A 196 9.15 -32.90 1.81
C LEU A 196 10.00 -31.63 1.76
N THR A 197 11.14 -31.71 1.07
CA THR A 197 12.10 -30.62 0.91
C THR A 197 12.06 -30.07 -0.52
N TYR A 198 11.99 -28.75 -0.65
CA TYR A 198 11.99 -28.00 -1.91
C TYR A 198 13.12 -26.98 -1.89
N GLN A 199 13.92 -26.97 -2.95
CA GLN A 199 15.06 -26.07 -3.07
C GLN A 199 14.97 -25.31 -4.39
N GLU A 200 15.08 -23.99 -4.33
CA GLU A 200 15.04 -23.14 -5.52
C GLU A 200 16.14 -22.09 -5.50
N THR A 201 16.44 -21.58 -6.68
CA THR A 201 17.46 -20.54 -6.89
C THR A 201 16.90 -19.45 -7.77
N ALA A 202 17.08 -18.20 -7.37
CA ALA A 202 16.67 -17.05 -8.16
C ALA A 202 17.72 -15.94 -8.13
N SER A 203 17.79 -15.17 -9.22
CA SER A 203 18.49 -13.89 -9.25
C SER A 203 17.54 -12.74 -8.95
N GLY A 204 18.05 -11.67 -8.36
CA GLY A 204 17.28 -10.45 -8.08
C GLY A 204 18.09 -9.19 -8.33
N VAL A 205 17.43 -8.04 -8.19
CA VAL A 205 18.08 -6.72 -8.21
C VAL A 205 18.99 -6.57 -6.99
N GLY A 206 18.54 -7.06 -5.84
CA GLY A 206 19.26 -7.06 -4.58
C GLY A 206 19.26 -8.44 -3.91
N PRO A 207 20.11 -8.64 -2.88
CA PRO A 207 20.19 -9.90 -2.13
C PRO A 207 18.82 -10.34 -1.58
N ILE A 208 18.06 -9.40 -1.02
CA ILE A 208 16.73 -9.66 -0.44
C ILE A 208 15.71 -10.01 -1.51
N ASP A 209 15.69 -9.27 -2.63
CA ASP A 209 14.82 -9.56 -3.78
C ASP A 209 15.10 -10.95 -4.38
N ALA A 210 16.37 -11.34 -4.50
CA ALA A 210 16.75 -12.68 -4.93
C ALA A 210 16.21 -13.76 -3.98
N THR A 211 16.35 -13.56 -2.67
CA THR A 211 15.84 -14.47 -1.65
C THR A 211 14.33 -14.63 -1.73
N PHE A 212 13.57 -13.53 -1.83
CA PHE A 212 12.10 -13.58 -1.91
C PHE A 212 11.60 -14.22 -3.20
N ARG A 213 12.27 -13.99 -4.33
CA ARG A 213 11.96 -14.69 -5.58
C ARG A 213 12.19 -16.19 -5.46
N ALA A 214 13.33 -16.60 -4.88
CA ALA A 214 13.64 -18.01 -4.66
C ALA A 214 12.61 -18.67 -3.72
N LEU A 215 12.19 -17.97 -2.66
CA LEU A 215 11.15 -18.46 -1.74
C LEU A 215 9.80 -18.60 -2.44
N ASN A 216 9.39 -17.61 -3.23
CA ASN A 216 8.15 -17.68 -3.99
C ASN A 216 8.17 -18.87 -4.94
N LEU A 217 9.26 -19.07 -5.70
CA LEU A 217 9.44 -20.24 -6.57
C LEU A 217 9.37 -21.55 -5.79
N ALA A 218 10.04 -21.66 -4.64
CA ALA A 218 10.04 -22.86 -3.82
C ALA A 218 8.65 -23.21 -3.30
N VAL A 219 7.93 -22.23 -2.73
CA VAL A 219 6.56 -22.43 -2.23
C VAL A 219 5.60 -22.75 -3.38
N ASN A 220 5.75 -22.08 -4.52
CA ASN A 220 4.90 -22.28 -5.69
C ASN A 220 4.95 -23.69 -6.29
N GLN A 221 5.90 -24.53 -5.88
CA GLN A 221 5.92 -25.95 -6.25
C GLN A 221 4.85 -26.79 -5.56
N PHE A 222 4.35 -26.36 -4.41
CA PHE A 222 3.38 -27.12 -3.62
C PHE A 222 2.17 -26.29 -3.18
N GLU A 223 2.24 -24.96 -3.20
CA GLU A 223 1.12 -24.04 -2.95
C GLU A 223 1.11 -22.89 -3.97
N PRO A 224 0.01 -22.63 -4.71
CA PRO A 224 -0.01 -21.62 -5.76
C PRO A 224 0.03 -20.20 -5.15
N VAL A 225 1.18 -19.53 -5.31
CA VAL A 225 1.46 -18.18 -4.76
C VAL A 225 2.05 -17.22 -5.81
N SER A 226 1.90 -17.55 -7.09
CA SER A 226 2.44 -16.76 -8.22
C SER A 226 1.81 -15.37 -8.35
N ASP A 227 0.60 -15.16 -7.83
CA ASP A 227 -0.15 -13.90 -7.83
C ASP A 227 0.12 -13.03 -6.60
N VAL A 228 0.97 -13.50 -5.68
CA VAL A 228 1.33 -12.78 -4.45
C VAL A 228 2.41 -11.74 -4.75
N ALA A 229 2.10 -10.48 -4.48
CA ALA A 229 3.05 -9.37 -4.61
C ALA A 229 3.58 -8.95 -3.24
N MET A 230 4.89 -8.77 -3.10
CA MET A 230 5.42 -8.06 -1.94
C MET A 230 5.30 -6.55 -2.18
N VAL A 231 4.62 -5.87 -1.27
CA VAL A 231 4.38 -4.42 -1.38
C VAL A 231 5.15 -3.60 -0.34
N TYR A 232 5.65 -4.27 0.71
CA TYR A 232 6.47 -3.62 1.73
C TYR A 232 7.50 -4.57 2.31
N TYR A 233 8.68 -4.01 2.59
CA TYR A 233 9.74 -4.66 3.34
C TYR A 233 10.45 -3.65 4.23
N ARG A 234 10.73 -4.03 5.47
CA ARG A 234 11.60 -3.29 6.39
C ARG A 234 12.42 -4.25 7.21
N SER A 235 13.69 -3.93 7.40
CA SER A 235 14.55 -4.54 8.40
C SER A 235 15.06 -3.52 9.41
N LEU A 236 15.24 -3.95 10.65
CA LEU A 236 15.84 -3.19 11.73
C LEU A 236 16.95 -4.02 12.38
N ALA A 237 18.16 -3.47 12.38
CA ALA A 237 19.32 -4.02 13.07
C ALA A 237 19.99 -2.89 13.86
N THR A 238 20.41 -3.16 15.10
CA THR A 238 21.04 -2.15 15.96
C THR A 238 22.55 -2.16 15.80
N THR A 239 23.15 -3.35 15.80
CA THR A 239 24.56 -3.63 15.56
C THR A 239 24.68 -4.91 14.73
N ALA A 240 25.85 -5.16 14.14
CA ALA A 240 26.07 -6.35 13.29
C ALA A 240 25.84 -7.69 14.02
N ASP A 241 26.06 -7.73 15.34
CA ASP A 241 25.88 -8.92 16.18
C ASP A 241 24.55 -8.91 16.96
N SER A 242 23.69 -7.92 16.73
CA SER A 242 22.38 -7.84 17.36
C SER A 242 21.33 -8.66 16.62
N GLU A 243 20.26 -9.04 17.32
CA GLU A 243 19.08 -9.60 16.67
C GLU A 243 18.53 -8.63 15.64
N VAL A 244 18.30 -9.13 14.43
CA VAL A 244 17.66 -8.39 13.34
C VAL A 244 16.18 -8.72 13.33
N SER A 245 15.35 -7.69 13.24
CA SER A 245 13.92 -7.83 12.99
C SER A 245 13.61 -7.47 11.54
N ALA A 246 12.88 -8.32 10.84
CA ALA A 246 12.36 -8.07 9.51
C ALA A 246 10.83 -8.12 9.50
N MET A 247 10.23 -7.28 8.67
CA MET A 247 8.80 -7.20 8.44
C MET A 247 8.53 -7.18 6.94
N VAL A 248 7.58 -8.00 6.52
CA VAL A 248 7.14 -8.12 5.12
C VAL A 248 5.62 -7.90 5.07
N LEU A 249 5.14 -7.21 4.05
CA LEU A 249 3.72 -7.22 3.68
C LEU A 249 3.56 -7.80 2.27
N LEU A 250 2.71 -8.83 2.19
CA LEU A 250 2.29 -9.46 0.96
C LEU A 250 0.89 -8.99 0.61
N GLN A 251 0.61 -8.85 -0.69
CA GLN A 251 -0.68 -8.48 -1.22
C GLN A 251 -1.17 -9.59 -2.15
N ARG A 252 -2.43 -10.00 -1.96
CA ARG A 252 -3.16 -10.88 -2.88
C ARG A 252 -4.63 -10.50 -2.88
N ASN A 253 -5.24 -10.38 -4.06
CA ASN A 253 -6.66 -10.02 -4.21
C ASN A 253 -7.10 -8.79 -3.39
N HIS A 254 -6.26 -7.74 -3.35
CA HIS A 254 -6.46 -6.51 -2.56
C HIS A 254 -6.41 -6.68 -1.03
N SER A 255 -6.08 -7.87 -0.52
CA SER A 255 -5.83 -8.12 0.90
C SER A 255 -4.34 -8.07 1.21
N LEU A 256 -4.00 -7.60 2.41
CA LEU A 256 -2.64 -7.46 2.89
C LEU A 256 -2.35 -8.43 4.04
N TYR A 257 -1.19 -9.07 3.98
CA TYR A 257 -0.78 -10.12 4.90
C TYR A 257 0.60 -9.79 5.44
N ALA A 258 0.66 -9.54 6.74
CA ALA A 258 1.89 -9.19 7.42
C ALA A 258 2.62 -10.44 7.91
N GLY A 259 3.95 -10.39 7.86
CA GLY A 259 4.81 -11.38 8.48
C GLY A 259 6.04 -10.76 9.11
N ARG A 260 6.55 -11.42 10.15
CA ARG A 260 7.73 -10.99 10.91
C ARG A 260 8.74 -12.10 11.08
N GLY A 261 10.01 -11.72 11.09
CA GLY A 261 11.11 -12.63 11.33
C GLY A 261 12.14 -11.98 12.23
N PHE A 262 12.71 -12.80 13.12
CA PHE A 262 13.75 -12.40 14.05
C PHE A 262 14.91 -13.37 13.92
N HIS A 263 16.09 -12.86 13.64
CA HIS A 263 17.30 -13.68 13.54
C HIS A 263 18.55 -12.78 13.62
N PRO A 264 19.69 -13.23 14.18
CA PRO A 264 20.94 -12.45 14.13
C PRO A 264 21.44 -12.17 12.70
N ASP A 265 21.11 -13.06 11.76
CA ASP A 265 21.38 -12.89 10.32
C ASP A 265 20.18 -12.25 9.60
N LEU A 266 20.44 -11.15 8.88
CA LEU A 266 19.44 -10.38 8.14
C LEU A 266 18.71 -11.19 7.06
N MET A 267 19.40 -12.09 6.35
CA MET A 267 18.78 -12.91 5.29
C MET A 267 17.81 -13.91 5.88
N MET A 268 18.22 -14.58 6.95
CA MET A 268 17.35 -15.52 7.68
C MET A 268 16.15 -14.78 8.30
N ALA A 269 16.35 -13.61 8.93
CA ALA A 269 15.26 -12.82 9.48
C ALA A 269 14.24 -12.44 8.38
N SER A 270 14.75 -11.99 7.23
CA SER A 270 13.92 -11.58 6.08
C SER A 270 13.14 -12.75 5.49
N ALA A 271 13.80 -13.88 5.28
CA ALA A 271 13.18 -15.09 4.74
C ALA A 271 12.09 -15.64 5.67
N SER A 272 12.37 -15.68 6.98
CA SER A 272 11.37 -16.07 7.98
C SER A 272 10.16 -15.14 7.98
N ALA A 273 10.36 -13.82 7.87
CA ALA A 273 9.25 -12.86 7.78
C ALA A 273 8.37 -13.08 6.55
N TYR A 274 8.97 -13.44 5.42
CA TYR A 274 8.24 -13.74 4.19
C TYR A 274 7.41 -15.03 4.32
N ILE A 275 7.97 -16.09 4.89
CA ILE A 275 7.28 -17.37 5.13
C ILE A 275 6.14 -17.19 6.14
N ASP A 276 6.34 -16.39 7.18
CA ASP A 276 5.31 -16.03 8.15
C ASP A 276 4.13 -15.33 7.47
N ALA A 277 4.42 -14.33 6.61
CA ALA A 277 3.39 -13.62 5.84
C ALA A 277 2.63 -14.55 4.88
N LEU A 278 3.33 -15.46 4.20
CA LEU A 278 2.71 -16.47 3.33
C LEU A 278 1.85 -17.47 4.11
N SER A 279 2.31 -17.92 5.27
CA SER A 279 1.55 -18.83 6.12
C SER A 279 0.24 -18.18 6.57
N TYR A 280 0.29 -16.89 6.94
CA TYR A 280 -0.90 -16.13 7.30
C TYR A 280 -1.85 -15.94 6.11
N LEU A 281 -1.30 -15.62 4.93
CA LEU A 281 -2.06 -15.53 3.68
C LEU A 281 -2.83 -16.81 3.39
N LEU A 282 -2.13 -17.94 3.33
CA LEU A 282 -2.72 -19.23 2.97
C LEU A 282 -3.73 -19.73 4.01
N TYR A 283 -3.48 -19.44 5.27
CA TYR A 283 -4.46 -19.70 6.32
C TYR A 283 -5.76 -18.93 6.10
N CYS A 284 -5.67 -17.63 5.84
CA CYS A 284 -6.84 -16.80 5.55
C CYS A 284 -7.59 -17.25 4.30
N ASP A 285 -6.90 -17.75 3.29
CA ASP A 285 -7.53 -18.28 2.07
C ASP A 285 -8.25 -19.62 2.28
N SER A 286 -7.87 -20.36 3.33
CA SER A 286 -8.49 -21.63 3.68
C SER A 286 -9.78 -21.50 4.50
N LEU A 287 -10.13 -20.29 4.93
CA LEU A 287 -11.34 -19.96 5.71
C LEU A 287 -12.51 -19.57 4.81
#